data_AF-A0A8J7WXB8-F1
#
_entry.id   AF-A0A8J7WXB8-F1
#
_cell.length_a   1.000
_cell.length_b   1.000
_cell.length_c   1.000
_cell.angle_alpha   90.00
_cell.angle_beta   90.00
_cell.angle_gamma   90.00
#
_symmetry.space_group_name_H-M   'P 1'
#
loop_
_entity.id
_entity.type
_entity.pdbx_description
1 polymer ?
#
loop_
_entity_poly.entity_id
_entity_poly.type
_entity_poly.pdbx_seq_one_letter_code
_entity_poly.pdbx_strand_id
1 'polypeptide(L)'
;ENPVGVLVPVQIYQYHDYVTMWNYLVDPLIIYWNQEQWNEFPPEIQEAIQEAATEAARFEKALCRAGLDDGESLQILEEEFNHTMEVPNPLQFLESKGMTVNTLSDEQREAFIQATKPIYDKWVPKIGTDLYAQAIKDMGR
;
A
#
# COMPACT_ATOMS: atom_id res chain seq x y z
N GLU A 1 8.01 -2.20 10.42
CA GLU A 1 7.47 -2.69 9.13
C GLU A 1 6.95 -1.49 8.38
N ASN A 2 7.24 -1.40 7.08
CA ASN A 2 6.90 -0.27 6.22
C ASN A 2 6.93 -0.72 4.75
N PRO A 3 6.07 -0.18 3.88
CA PRO A 3 6.10 -0.46 2.44
C PRO A 3 7.35 0.12 1.78
N VAL A 4 7.73 -0.43 0.62
CA VAL A 4 8.93 -0.01 -0.13
C VAL A 4 8.92 1.47 -0.48
N GLY A 5 7.73 2.03 -0.76
CA GLY A 5 7.53 3.47 -0.98
C GLY A 5 7.94 4.36 0.20
N VAL A 6 8.02 3.83 1.42
CA VAL A 6 8.59 4.50 2.59
C VAL A 6 10.08 4.17 2.74
N LEU A 7 10.46 2.91 2.53
CA LEU A 7 11.83 2.42 2.74
C LEU A 7 12.89 3.16 1.90
N VAL A 8 12.57 3.46 0.64
CA VAL A 8 13.49 4.16 -0.27
C VAL A 8 13.73 5.61 0.18
N PRO A 9 12.70 6.47 0.38
CA PRO A 9 12.89 7.84 0.86
C PRO A 9 13.61 7.97 2.20
N VAL A 10 13.33 7.09 3.16
CA VAL A 10 14.01 7.11 4.48
C VAL A 10 15.40 6.47 4.45
N GLN A 11 15.85 6.05 3.26
CA GLN A 11 17.15 5.46 3.01
C GLN A 11 17.45 4.28 3.95
N ILE A 12 16.48 3.37 4.09
CA ILE A 12 16.55 2.24 5.03
C ILE A 12 17.87 1.45 4.91
N TYR A 13 18.42 1.38 3.69
CA TYR A 13 19.67 0.71 3.33
C TYR A 13 20.92 1.27 4.02
N GLN A 14 20.83 2.44 4.67
CA GLN A 14 21.95 2.97 5.45
C GLN A 14 22.10 2.28 6.83
N TYR A 15 21.05 1.61 7.31
CA TYR A 15 21.00 1.06 8.67
C TYR A 15 20.28 -0.29 8.79
N HIS A 16 19.91 -0.92 7.68
CA HIS A 16 19.43 -2.30 7.61
C HIS A 16 20.06 -3.04 6.43
N ASP A 17 20.44 -4.30 6.65
CA ASP A 17 21.08 -5.15 5.63
C ASP A 17 20.09 -6.05 4.88
N TYR A 18 18.91 -6.32 5.45
CA TYR A 18 17.95 -7.29 4.93
C TYR A 18 16.55 -6.69 4.84
N VAL A 19 15.84 -7.02 3.76
CA VAL A 19 14.39 -6.80 3.62
C VAL A 19 13.73 -8.11 3.17
N THR A 20 12.54 -8.40 3.70
CA THR A 20 11.75 -9.58 3.31
C THR A 20 10.39 -9.13 2.83
N MET A 21 10.08 -9.46 1.58
CA MET A 21 8.80 -9.20 0.92
C MET A 21 7.79 -10.26 1.35
N TRP A 22 7.24 -10.11 2.55
CA TRP A 22 6.30 -11.07 3.14
C TRP A 22 4.82 -10.78 2.86
N ASN A 23 4.50 -9.58 2.36
CA ASN A 23 3.16 -9.11 1.98
C ASN A 23 2.05 -9.48 2.99
N TYR A 24 2.34 -9.36 4.29
CA TYR A 24 1.44 -9.78 5.38
C TYR A 24 0.24 -8.85 5.62
N LEU A 25 0.32 -7.58 5.21
CA LEU A 25 -0.78 -6.61 5.25
C LEU A 25 -0.61 -5.55 4.16
N VAL A 26 -1.67 -4.77 3.97
CA VAL A 26 -1.68 -3.51 3.23
C VAL A 26 -2.38 -2.47 4.12
N ASP A 27 -1.77 -1.31 4.29
CA ASP A 27 -2.28 -0.17 5.06
C ASP A 27 -2.78 0.95 4.13
N PRO A 28 -4.07 0.93 3.72
CA PRO A 28 -4.60 1.94 2.81
C PRO A 28 -4.68 3.31 3.51
N LEU A 29 -4.46 4.37 2.74
CA LEU A 29 -4.72 5.75 3.17
C LEU A 29 -6.17 6.14 2.86
N ILE A 30 -6.76 6.92 3.76
CA ILE A 30 -8.10 7.50 3.60
C ILE A 30 -7.93 9.02 3.62
N ILE A 31 -8.38 9.69 2.55
CA ILE A 31 -8.55 11.14 2.57
C ILE A 31 -9.87 11.42 3.30
N TYR A 32 -9.78 12.14 4.41
CA TYR A 32 -10.93 12.51 5.23
C TYR A 32 -10.90 14.00 5.56
N TRP A 33 -12.07 14.55 5.88
CA TRP A 33 -12.23 15.93 6.29
C TRP A 33 -13.06 16.01 7.57
N ASN A 34 -12.92 17.11 8.32
CA ASN A 34 -13.82 17.40 9.43
C ASN A 34 -15.26 17.57 8.92
N GLN A 35 -16.23 16.89 9.55
CA GLN A 35 -17.60 16.88 9.04
C GLN A 35 -18.32 18.23 9.11
N GLU A 36 -18.06 19.04 10.15
CA GLU A 36 -18.68 20.37 10.30
C GLU A 36 -18.20 21.30 9.18
N GLN A 37 -16.88 21.37 8.98
CA GLN A 37 -16.29 22.14 7.89
C GLN A 37 -16.75 21.66 6.51
N TRP A 38 -16.84 20.34 6.32
CA TRP A 38 -17.31 19.79 5.06
C TRP A 38 -18.72 20.27 4.72
N ASN A 39 -19.62 20.24 5.70
CA ASN A 39 -21.01 20.64 5.52
C ASN A 39 -21.18 22.16 5.31
N GLU A 40 -20.19 22.97 5.69
CA GLU A 40 -20.19 24.42 5.44
C GLU A 40 -19.74 24.80 4.02
N PHE A 41 -19.05 23.89 3.31
CA PHE A 41 -18.66 24.17 1.93
C PHE A 41 -19.86 24.20 0.98
N PRO A 42 -19.88 25.14 0.02
CA PRO A 42 -20.83 25.07 -1.09
C PRO A 42 -20.76 23.74 -1.84
N PRO A 43 -21.87 23.23 -2.41
CA PRO A 43 -21.88 21.94 -3.13
C PRO A 43 -20.83 21.84 -4.22
N GLU A 44 -20.59 22.92 -4.98
CA GLU A 44 -19.57 22.96 -6.03
C GLU A 44 -18.14 22.83 -5.49
N ILE A 45 -17.89 23.27 -4.26
CA ILE A 45 -16.59 23.13 -3.59
C ILE A 45 -16.44 21.72 -3.04
N GLN A 46 -17.50 21.14 -2.48
CA GLN A 46 -17.51 19.73 -2.06
C GLN A 46 -17.18 18.81 -3.26
N GLU A 47 -17.82 19.05 -4.40
CA GLU A 47 -17.57 18.31 -5.63
C GLU A 47 -16.11 18.45 -6.09
N ALA A 48 -15.60 19.68 -6.19
CA ALA A 48 -14.21 19.93 -6.60
C ALA A 48 -13.18 19.27 -5.65
N ILE A 49 -13.41 19.30 -4.34
CA ILE A 49 -12.52 18.62 -3.38
C ILE A 49 -12.62 17.10 -3.55
N GLN A 50 -13.82 16.55 -3.75
CA GLN A 50 -14.01 15.11 -3.93
C GLN A 50 -13.35 14.59 -5.21
N GLU A 51 -13.41 15.35 -6.31
CA GLU A 51 -12.72 15.06 -7.56
C GLU A 51 -11.20 15.07 -7.35
N ALA A 52 -10.66 16.15 -6.76
CA ALA A 52 -9.24 16.26 -6.47
C ALA A 52 -8.73 15.15 -5.53
N ALA A 53 -9.52 14.77 -4.53
CA ALA A 53 -9.18 13.66 -3.63
C ALA A 53 -9.14 12.32 -4.38
N THR A 54 -10.06 12.10 -5.32
CA THR A 54 -10.11 10.88 -6.13
C THR A 54 -8.92 10.80 -7.09
N GLU A 55 -8.57 11.92 -7.73
CA GLU A 55 -7.38 12.03 -8.58
C GLU A 55 -6.10 11.81 -7.78
N ALA A 56 -5.96 12.48 -6.62
CA ALA A 56 -4.82 12.31 -5.73
C ALA A 56 -4.67 10.85 -5.24
N ALA A 57 -5.77 10.18 -4.90
CA ALA A 57 -5.74 8.77 -4.52
C ALA A 57 -5.31 7.85 -5.68
N ARG A 58 -5.71 8.17 -6.91
CA ARG A 58 -5.25 7.43 -8.11
C ARG A 58 -3.75 7.61 -8.33
N PHE A 59 -3.27 8.85 -8.24
CA PHE A 59 -1.86 9.16 -8.38
C PHE A 59 -1.00 8.51 -7.28
N GLU A 60 -1.39 8.67 -6.01
CA GLU A 60 -0.63 8.13 -4.87
C GLU A 60 -0.56 6.60 -4.90
N LYS A 61 -1.67 5.94 -5.25
CA LYS A 61 -1.68 4.48 -5.39
C LYS A 61 -0.71 4.01 -6.47
N ALA A 62 -0.62 4.74 -7.58
CA ALA A 62 0.34 4.43 -8.65
C ALA A 62 1.79 4.69 -8.18
N LEU A 63 2.05 5.79 -7.46
CA LEU A 63 3.38 6.05 -6.87
C LEU A 63 3.82 4.92 -5.92
N CYS A 64 2.94 4.47 -5.02
CA CYS A 64 3.25 3.43 -4.04
C CYS A 64 3.45 2.03 -4.65
N ARG A 65 2.92 1.79 -5.85
CA ARG A 65 2.97 0.49 -6.55
C ARG A 65 3.96 0.46 -7.72
N ALA A 66 4.49 1.61 -8.13
CA ALA A 66 5.43 1.70 -9.24
C ALA A 66 6.60 0.73 -9.09
N GLY A 67 6.76 -0.16 -10.07
CA GLY A 67 7.81 -1.18 -10.08
C GLY A 67 7.58 -2.36 -9.14
N LEU A 68 6.41 -2.47 -8.52
CA LEU A 68 5.99 -3.56 -7.63
C LEU A 68 4.79 -4.35 -8.18
N ASP A 69 4.21 -3.90 -9.29
CA ASP A 69 3.17 -4.58 -10.05
C ASP A 69 3.70 -5.02 -11.44
N ASP A 70 2.81 -5.32 -12.37
CA ASP A 70 3.13 -5.76 -13.73
C ASP A 70 3.47 -4.60 -14.69
N GLY A 71 3.73 -3.40 -14.14
CA GLY A 71 4.04 -2.18 -14.89
C GLY A 71 2.84 -1.24 -15.05
N GLU A 72 1.63 -1.67 -14.65
CA GLU A 72 0.41 -0.85 -14.69
C GLU A 72 0.63 0.51 -14.01
N SER A 73 1.21 0.54 -12.82
CA SER A 73 1.37 1.81 -12.10
C SER A 73 2.37 2.76 -12.75
N LEU A 74 3.45 2.24 -13.36
CA LEU A 74 4.38 3.08 -14.11
C LEU A 74 3.69 3.70 -15.35
N GLN A 75 2.85 2.91 -16.03
CA GLN A 75 2.07 3.40 -17.16
C GLN A 75 1.07 4.48 -16.74
N ILE A 76 0.32 4.27 -15.65
CA ILE A 76 -0.61 5.27 -15.11
C ILE A 76 0.13 6.59 -14.82
N LEU A 77 1.28 6.53 -14.17
CA LEU A 77 2.08 7.73 -13.84
C LEU A 77 2.51 8.49 -15.11
N GLU A 78 2.96 7.78 -16.14
CA GLU A 78 3.39 8.40 -17.39
C GLU A 78 2.22 8.96 -18.21
N GLU A 79 1.21 8.14 -18.48
CA GLU A 79 0.14 8.45 -19.43
C GLU A 79 -0.90 9.42 -18.86
N GLU A 80 -1.24 9.29 -17.57
CA GLU A 80 -2.29 10.10 -16.95
C GLU A 80 -1.75 11.32 -16.22
N PHE A 81 -0.55 11.21 -15.64
CA PHE A 81 0.01 12.24 -14.77
C PHE A 81 1.30 12.89 -15.32
N ASN A 82 1.80 12.44 -16.47
CA ASN A 82 3.07 12.91 -17.05
C ASN A 82 4.21 12.91 -16.01
N HIS A 83 4.26 11.85 -15.20
CA HIS A 83 5.18 11.69 -14.09
C HIS A 83 6.15 10.53 -14.35
N THR A 84 7.44 10.78 -14.13
CA THR A 84 8.49 9.76 -14.24
C THR A 84 9.11 9.50 -12.87
N MET A 85 9.09 8.23 -12.45
CA MET A 85 9.69 7.81 -11.19
C MET A 85 11.21 7.94 -11.21
N GLU A 86 11.78 8.52 -10.15
CA GLU A 86 13.24 8.56 -9.95
C GLU A 86 13.80 7.14 -9.73
N VAL A 87 13.04 6.29 -9.05
CA VAL A 87 13.39 4.90 -8.76
C VAL A 87 12.28 3.96 -9.27
N PRO A 88 12.27 3.64 -10.59
CA PRO A 88 11.19 2.85 -11.19
C PRO A 88 11.26 1.35 -10.85
N ASN A 89 12.40 0.86 -10.33
CA ASN A 89 12.54 -0.50 -9.81
C ASN A 89 13.12 -0.43 -8.38
N PRO A 90 12.26 -0.29 -7.36
CA PRO A 90 12.73 0.00 -6.02
C PRO A 90 13.39 -1.20 -5.33
N LEU A 91 13.02 -2.44 -5.66
CA LEU A 91 13.68 -3.63 -5.10
C LEU A 91 15.12 -3.75 -5.62
N GLN A 92 15.33 -3.60 -6.93
CA GLN A 92 16.67 -3.59 -7.52
C GLN A 92 17.51 -2.43 -7.00
N PHE A 93 16.88 -1.27 -6.76
CA PHE A 93 17.57 -0.15 -6.13
C PHE A 93 18.08 -0.50 -4.74
N LEU A 94 17.26 -1.13 -3.88
CA LEU A 94 17.69 -1.58 -2.54
C LEU A 94 18.84 -2.60 -2.61
N GLU A 95 18.79 -3.55 -3.55
CA GLU A 95 19.89 -4.49 -3.80
C GLU A 95 21.18 -3.78 -4.21
N SER A 96 21.06 -2.77 -5.10
CA SER A 96 22.22 -1.97 -5.54
C SER A 96 22.86 -1.17 -4.42
N LYS A 97 22.11 -0.89 -3.33
CA LYS A 97 22.60 -0.26 -2.11
C LYS A 97 23.21 -1.25 -1.11
N GLY A 98 23.26 -2.54 -1.45
CA GLY A 98 23.88 -3.59 -0.66
C GLY A 98 22.92 -4.36 0.25
N MET A 99 21.61 -4.10 0.18
CA MET A 99 20.63 -4.89 0.93
C MET A 99 20.42 -6.26 0.28
N THR A 100 20.13 -7.26 1.09
CA THR A 100 19.60 -8.55 0.63
C THR A 100 18.07 -8.48 0.61
N VAL A 101 17.49 -8.53 -0.59
CA VAL A 101 16.03 -8.61 -0.79
C VAL A 101 15.60 -10.08 -0.82
N ASN A 102 14.70 -10.46 0.08
CA ASN A 102 14.20 -11.84 0.18
C ASN A 102 12.73 -11.88 -0.24
N THR A 103 12.38 -12.79 -1.13
CA THR A 103 10.98 -13.11 -1.48
C THR A 103 10.65 -14.48 -0.93
N LEU A 104 9.49 -14.61 -0.27
CA LEU A 104 9.05 -15.86 0.32
C LEU A 104 8.48 -16.80 -0.74
N SER A 105 8.78 -18.10 -0.62
CA SER A 105 8.01 -19.15 -1.31
C SER A 105 6.61 -19.26 -0.72
N ASP A 106 5.70 -19.94 -1.43
CA ASP A 106 4.34 -20.20 -0.93
C ASP A 106 4.36 -20.96 0.40
N GLU A 107 5.26 -21.95 0.56
CA GLU A 107 5.41 -22.70 1.80
C GLU A 107 5.92 -21.83 2.95
N GLN A 108 6.88 -20.93 2.67
CA GLN A 108 7.38 -20.00 3.67
C GLN A 108 6.31 -19.00 4.08
N ARG A 109 5.53 -18.48 3.12
CA ARG A 109 4.41 -17.59 3.38
C ARG A 109 3.33 -18.28 4.20
N GLU A 110 2.99 -19.54 3.88
CA GLU A 110 2.04 -20.34 4.64
C GLU A 110 2.50 -20.54 6.09
N ALA A 111 3.80 -20.75 6.32
CA ALA A 111 4.34 -20.83 7.68
C ALA A 111 4.08 -19.56 8.50
N PHE A 112 4.20 -18.36 7.89
CA PHE A 112 3.83 -17.09 8.56
C PHE A 112 2.32 -16.98 8.80
N ILE A 113 1.49 -17.40 7.85
CA ILE A 113 0.02 -17.42 8.00
C ILE A 113 -0.38 -18.30 9.19
N GLN A 114 0.16 -19.51 9.28
CA GLN A 114 -0.12 -20.43 10.39
C GLN A 114 0.39 -19.89 11.73
N ALA A 115 1.60 -19.33 11.76
CA ALA A 115 2.17 -18.75 12.96
C ALA A 115 1.37 -17.54 13.49
N THR A 116 0.71 -16.79 12.61
CA THR A 116 -0.10 -15.61 12.96
C THR A 116 -1.57 -15.93 13.22
N LYS A 117 -2.05 -17.15 12.93
CA LYS A 117 -3.44 -17.57 13.16
C LYS A 117 -3.97 -17.25 14.58
N PRO A 118 -3.23 -17.45 15.69
CA PRO A 118 -3.73 -17.10 17.02
C PRO A 118 -4.06 -15.61 17.21
N ILE A 119 -3.43 -14.73 16.42
CA ILE A 119 -3.71 -13.30 16.41
C ILE A 119 -5.07 -13.04 15.74
N TYR A 120 -5.36 -13.71 14.62
CA TYR A 120 -6.67 -13.63 13.98
C TYR A 120 -7.79 -14.16 14.89
N ASP A 121 -7.58 -15.32 15.52
CA ASP A 121 -8.54 -15.91 16.46
C ASP A 121 -8.89 -14.94 17.61
N LYS A 122 -7.93 -14.10 18.03
CA LYS A 122 -8.12 -13.07 19.07
C LYS A 122 -8.80 -11.79 18.57
N TRP A 123 -8.46 -11.30 17.37
CA TRP A 123 -8.84 -9.96 16.91
C TRP A 123 -10.09 -9.93 16.02
N VAL A 124 -10.34 -10.97 15.22
CA VAL A 124 -11.52 -11.03 14.35
C VAL A 124 -12.83 -10.85 15.16
N PRO A 125 -13.05 -11.51 16.32
CA PRO A 125 -14.26 -11.30 17.09
C PRO A 125 -14.40 -9.88 17.66
N LYS A 126 -13.29 -9.16 17.87
CA LYS A 126 -13.30 -7.79 18.40
C LYS A 126 -13.56 -6.75 17.32
N ILE A 127 -13.05 -6.97 16.12
CA ILE A 127 -13.25 -6.12 14.96
C ILE A 127 -14.67 -6.32 14.41
N GLY A 128 -15.15 -7.57 14.42
CA GLY A 128 -16.46 -7.96 13.93
C GLY A 128 -16.32 -9.11 12.94
N THR A 129 -16.82 -10.29 13.32
CA THR A 129 -16.73 -11.52 12.51
C THR A 129 -17.40 -11.35 11.14
N ASP A 130 -18.54 -10.67 11.08
CA ASP A 130 -19.28 -10.45 9.84
C ASP A 130 -18.52 -9.52 8.89
N LEU A 131 -17.93 -8.45 9.43
CA LEU A 131 -17.09 -7.52 8.66
C LEU A 131 -15.87 -8.25 8.08
N TYR A 132 -15.20 -9.07 8.90
CA TYR A 132 -14.07 -9.87 8.44
C TYR A 132 -14.49 -10.86 7.35
N ALA A 133 -15.60 -11.59 7.53
CA ALA A 133 -16.10 -12.53 6.54
C ALA A 133 -16.45 -11.84 5.21
N GLN A 134 -17.03 -10.63 5.27
CA GLN A 134 -17.31 -9.83 4.08
C GLN A 134 -16.03 -9.40 3.37
N ALA A 135 -15.01 -8.94 4.12
CA ALA A 135 -13.71 -8.59 3.55
C ALA A 135 -13.04 -9.79 2.85
N ILE A 136 -13.06 -10.98 3.47
CA ILE A 136 -12.54 -12.21 2.85
C ILE A 136 -13.28 -12.51 1.53
N LYS A 137 -14.60 -12.36 1.51
CA LYS A 137 -15.41 -12.60 0.31
C LYS A 137 -15.09 -11.62 -0.82
N ASP A 138 -14.84 -10.35 -0.50
CA ASP A 138 -14.52 -9.34 -1.50
C ASP A 138 -13.11 -9.50 -2.08
N MET A 139 -12.16 -10.05 -1.30
CA MET A 139 -10.82 -10.40 -1.79
C MET A 139 -10.78 -11.65 -2.67
N GLY A 140 -11.74 -12.57 -2.53
CA GLY A 140 -11.78 -13.84 -3.27
C GLY A 140 -12.33 -13.74 -4.69
N ARG A 141 -12.30 -12.55 -5.31
CA ARG A 141 -12.78 -12.29 -6.68
C ARG A 141 -11.66 -12.35 -7.70
#